data_AF-A0A7Y8I322-F1
#
_entry.id   AF-A0A7Y8I322-F1
#
_cell.length_a   1.000
_cell.length_b   1.000
_cell.length_c   1.000
_cell.angle_alpha   90.00
_cell.angle_beta   90.00
_cell.angle_gamma   90.00
#
_symmetry.space_group_name_H-M   'P 1'
#
loop_
_entity.id
_entity.type
_entity.pdbx_description
1 polymer ?
#
loop_
_entity_poly.entity_id
_entity_poly.type
_entity_poly.pdbx_seq_one_letter_code
_entity_poly.pdbx_strand_id
1 'polypeptide(L)'
;SLWLGRPVVGQRVTDILALVRALRNEAGWAGMRMWIAANGQLTAPALYAASMETAISGLFLSSPLLSFRAVTESEEYRHPLSNFVPGLLKRVDLPRVVGSIAPRPVVLAGILSGAGTPVAAEEAARAYGGERHVRVVPKAEWSGRGILAQLAGQP
;
A
#
# COMPACT_ATOMS: atom_id res chain seq x y z
N SER A 1 16.15 -4.03 -10.72
CA SER A 1 17.59 -4.08 -10.41
C SER A 1 18.09 -2.66 -10.18
N LEU A 2 18.49 -2.31 -8.94
CA LEU A 2 19.13 -1.01 -8.65
C LEU A 2 20.37 -0.77 -9.52
N TRP A 3 21.01 -1.87 -9.96
CA TRP A 3 22.20 -1.88 -10.82
C TRP A 3 21.91 -1.70 -12.32
N LEU A 4 20.67 -1.94 -12.78
CA LEU A 4 20.27 -1.77 -14.20
C LEU A 4 19.41 -0.51 -14.41
N GLY A 5 19.47 0.46 -13.49
CA GLY A 5 18.78 1.74 -13.59
C GLY A 5 17.25 1.70 -13.37
N ARG A 6 16.66 0.52 -13.10
CA ARG A 6 15.22 0.37 -12.83
C ARG A 6 14.96 -0.25 -11.45
N PRO A 7 14.44 0.52 -10.47
CA PRO A 7 14.07 0.00 -9.15
C PRO A 7 13.14 -1.22 -9.27
N VAL A 8 13.34 -2.24 -8.43
CA VAL A 8 12.53 -3.48 -8.46
C VAL A 8 11.05 -3.16 -8.22
N VAL A 9 10.75 -2.24 -7.32
CA VAL A 9 9.39 -1.76 -7.10
C VAL A 9 8.75 -1.16 -8.34
N GLY A 10 9.49 -0.46 -9.20
CA GLY A 10 8.97 0.06 -10.47
C GLY A 10 8.58 -1.05 -11.45
N GLN A 11 9.31 -2.17 -11.43
CA GLN A 11 8.95 -3.36 -12.21
C GLN A 11 7.66 -3.98 -11.68
N ARG A 12 7.56 -4.20 -10.36
CA ARG A 12 6.32 -4.71 -9.72
C ARG A 12 5.11 -3.82 -9.97
N VAL A 13 5.28 -2.49 -9.96
CA VAL A 13 4.22 -1.55 -10.33
C VAL A 13 3.79 -1.76 -11.78
N THR A 14 4.76 -1.90 -12.70
CA THR A 14 4.49 -2.18 -14.12
C THR A 14 3.68 -3.47 -14.29
N ASP A 15 4.05 -4.53 -13.56
CA ASP A 15 3.36 -5.83 -13.61
C ASP A 15 1.91 -5.71 -13.10
N ILE A 16 1.69 -5.02 -11.98
CA ILE A 16 0.35 -4.78 -11.44
C ILE A 16 -0.50 -4.00 -12.44
N LEU A 17 0.04 -2.93 -13.02
CA LEU A 17 -0.67 -2.12 -14.02
C LEU A 17 -1.00 -2.92 -15.29
N ALA A 18 -0.10 -3.80 -15.74
CA ALA A 18 -0.35 -4.68 -16.87
C ALA A 18 -1.50 -5.66 -16.59
N LEU A 19 -1.51 -6.28 -15.41
CA LEU A 19 -2.59 -7.17 -14.99
C LEU A 19 -3.94 -6.45 -14.90
N VAL A 20 -3.97 -5.26 -14.29
CA VAL A 20 -5.20 -4.45 -14.19
C VAL A 20 -5.74 -4.12 -15.58
N ARG A 21 -4.88 -3.73 -16.52
CA ARG A 21 -5.29 -3.47 -17.91
C ARG A 21 -5.82 -4.71 -18.61
N ALA A 22 -5.16 -5.85 -18.42
CA ALA A 22 -5.59 -7.12 -19.01
C ALA A 22 -6.99 -7.53 -18.50
N LEU A 23 -7.20 -7.48 -17.18
CA LEU A 23 -8.50 -7.82 -16.57
C LEU A 23 -9.61 -6.88 -17.04
N ARG A 24 -9.36 -5.57 -17.13
CA ARG A 24 -10.37 -4.61 -17.62
C ARG A 24 -10.83 -4.88 -19.05
N ASN A 25 -9.95 -5.42 -19.89
CA ASN A 25 -10.24 -5.68 -21.29
C ASN A 25 -10.89 -7.06 -21.50
N GLU A 26 -10.97 -7.88 -20.46
CA GLU A 26 -11.68 -9.15 -20.51
C GLU A 26 -13.17 -8.93 -20.22
N ALA A 27 -14.05 -9.40 -21.12
CA ALA A 27 -15.49 -9.17 -21.05
C ALA A 27 -16.13 -9.63 -19.72
N GLY A 28 -15.58 -10.69 -19.09
CA GLY A 28 -16.06 -11.20 -17.80
C GLY A 28 -15.87 -10.25 -16.61
N TRP A 29 -14.96 -9.28 -16.71
CA TRP A 29 -14.66 -8.33 -15.63
C TRP A 29 -15.04 -6.89 -15.98
N ALA A 30 -15.61 -6.67 -17.16
CA ALA A 30 -16.06 -5.36 -17.60
C ALA A 30 -17.08 -4.78 -16.60
N GLY A 31 -16.76 -3.60 -16.04
CA GLY A 31 -17.62 -2.91 -15.07
C GLY A 31 -17.53 -3.42 -13.63
N MET A 32 -16.73 -4.45 -13.33
CA MET A 32 -16.52 -4.90 -11.96
C MET A 32 -15.58 -3.96 -11.19
N ARG A 33 -15.87 -3.75 -9.90
CA ARG A 33 -14.98 -2.98 -9.02
C ARG A 33 -13.74 -3.81 -8.70
N MET A 34 -12.57 -3.30 -9.06
CA MET A 34 -11.30 -3.98 -8.80
C MET A 34 -10.68 -3.50 -7.49
N TRP A 35 -10.45 -4.42 -6.57
CA TRP A 35 -9.70 -4.16 -5.34
C TRP A 35 -8.36 -4.87 -5.38
N ILE A 36 -7.33 -4.25 -4.83
CA ILE A 36 -6.04 -4.91 -4.63
C ILE A 36 -5.85 -5.16 -3.13
N ALA A 37 -5.68 -6.42 -2.77
CA ALA A 37 -5.15 -6.83 -1.49
C ALA A 37 -3.65 -7.13 -1.63
N ALA A 38 -2.83 -6.55 -0.77
CA ALA A 38 -1.38 -6.76 -0.78
C ALA A 38 -0.85 -6.98 0.65
N ASN A 39 0.20 -7.79 0.77
CA ASN A 39 0.77 -8.16 2.07
C ASN A 39 2.27 -7.79 2.16
N GLY A 40 2.67 -7.24 3.31
CA GLY A 40 4.04 -6.91 3.66
C GLY A 40 4.74 -6.10 2.57
N GLN A 41 5.78 -6.69 1.99
CA GLN A 41 6.64 -6.04 1.00
C GLN A 41 5.91 -5.63 -0.29
N LEU A 42 4.76 -6.23 -0.61
CA LEU A 42 3.99 -5.89 -1.80
C LEU A 42 3.03 -4.71 -1.60
N THR A 43 2.90 -4.20 -0.38
CA THR A 43 2.00 -3.07 -0.09
C THR A 43 2.44 -1.78 -0.77
N ALA A 44 3.74 -1.48 -0.79
CA ALA A 44 4.29 -0.29 -1.45
C ALA A 44 4.05 -0.29 -2.98
N PRO A 45 4.41 -1.35 -3.75
CA PRO A 45 4.09 -1.37 -5.18
C PRO A 45 2.59 -1.35 -5.47
N ALA A 46 1.75 -1.99 -4.65
CA ALA A 46 0.30 -1.92 -4.80
C ALA A 46 -0.24 -0.48 -4.62
N LEU A 47 0.26 0.23 -3.61
CA LEU A 47 -0.08 1.64 -3.37
C LEU A 47 0.34 2.53 -4.54
N TYR A 48 1.55 2.37 -5.07
CA TYR A 48 2.02 3.14 -6.22
C TYR A 48 1.22 2.83 -7.49
N ALA A 49 0.88 1.57 -7.74
CA ALA A 49 0.04 1.21 -8.88
C ALA A 49 -1.34 1.89 -8.77
N ALA A 50 -1.96 1.85 -7.58
CA ALA A 50 -3.24 2.52 -7.34
C ALA A 50 -3.17 4.04 -7.47
N SER A 51 -2.05 4.68 -7.12
CA SER A 51 -1.91 6.13 -7.32
C SER A 51 -1.79 6.54 -8.79
N MET A 52 -1.38 5.61 -9.67
CA MET A 52 -1.23 5.85 -11.11
C MET A 52 -2.43 5.37 -11.95
N GLU A 53 -3.24 4.45 -11.43
CA GLU A 53 -4.35 3.83 -12.16
C GLU A 53 -5.67 3.98 -11.39
N THR A 54 -6.59 4.74 -11.97
CA THR A 54 -7.88 5.08 -11.36
C THR A 54 -8.90 3.94 -11.40
N ALA A 55 -8.68 2.92 -12.24
CA ALA A 55 -9.53 1.73 -12.28
C ALA A 55 -9.46 0.87 -11.01
N ILE A 56 -8.35 0.96 -10.27
CA ILE A 56 -8.21 0.30 -8.98
C ILE A 56 -9.14 1.04 -8.01
N SER A 57 -10.23 0.38 -7.63
CA SER A 57 -11.35 0.94 -6.85
C SER A 57 -11.06 1.07 -5.36
N GLY A 58 -10.03 0.40 -4.84
CA GLY A 58 -9.65 0.43 -3.44
C GLY A 58 -8.49 -0.50 -3.10
N LEU A 59 -7.92 -0.31 -1.91
CA LEU A 59 -6.79 -1.06 -1.42
C LEU A 59 -7.06 -1.70 -0.06
N PHE A 60 -6.54 -2.91 0.11
CA PHE A 60 -6.32 -3.54 1.41
C PHE A 60 -4.83 -3.84 1.55
N LEU A 61 -4.15 -3.15 2.45
CA LEU A 61 -2.72 -3.28 2.68
C LEU A 61 -2.49 -3.92 4.06
N SER A 62 -2.06 -5.18 4.03
CA SER A 62 -1.70 -5.98 5.21
C SER A 62 -0.23 -5.79 5.55
N SER A 63 0.04 -5.46 6.81
CA SER A 63 1.36 -5.18 7.36
C SER A 63 2.19 -4.18 6.54
N PRO A 64 1.62 -3.01 6.14
CA PRO A 64 2.37 -2.01 5.39
C PRO A 64 3.42 -1.34 6.27
N LEU A 65 4.48 -0.81 5.65
CA LEU A 65 5.42 0.09 6.32
C LEU A 65 4.70 1.39 6.68
N LEU A 66 4.95 1.92 7.89
CA LEU A 66 4.40 3.21 8.36
C LEU A 66 4.76 4.35 7.40
N SER A 67 6.06 4.53 7.15
CA SER A 67 6.61 5.56 6.26
C SER A 67 8.09 5.25 5.97
N PHE A 68 8.64 5.80 4.89
CA PHE A 68 10.09 5.75 4.66
C PHE A 68 10.85 6.65 5.63
N ARG A 69 10.25 7.73 6.14
CA ARG A 69 10.81 8.48 7.26
C ARG A 69 11.10 7.58 8.47
N ALA A 70 10.16 6.72 8.86
CA ALA A 70 10.34 5.80 9.98
C ALA A 70 11.51 4.82 9.75
N VAL A 71 11.84 4.49 8.50
CA VAL A 71 13.04 3.70 8.16
C VAL A 71 14.30 4.51 8.43
N THR A 72 14.35 5.78 8.06
CA THR A 72 15.52 6.64 8.28
C THR A 72 15.75 6.98 9.76
N GLU A 73 14.71 6.88 10.58
CA GLU A 73 14.75 7.12 12.02
C GLU A 73 15.02 5.83 12.83
N SER A 74 15.13 4.67 12.16
CA SER A 74 15.45 3.38 12.78
C SER A 74 16.92 3.04 12.59
N GLU A 75 17.65 2.75 13.67
CA GLU A 75 19.04 2.27 13.61
C GLU A 75 19.16 0.94 12.85
N GLU A 76 18.27 0.00 13.17
CA GLU A 76 18.10 -1.26 12.46
C GLU A 76 16.74 -1.29 11.76
N TYR A 77 16.74 -1.30 10.42
CA TYR A 77 15.51 -1.43 9.63
C TYR A 77 15.38 -2.81 8.98
N ARG A 78 14.13 -3.26 8.81
CA ARG A 78 13.79 -4.55 8.18
C ARG A 78 13.07 -4.41 6.83
N HIS A 79 12.85 -3.19 6.36
CA HIS A 79 12.19 -2.96 5.08
C HIS A 79 13.08 -3.42 3.90
N PRO A 80 12.53 -4.13 2.89
CA PRO A 80 13.33 -4.64 1.79
C PRO A 80 13.89 -3.52 0.89
N LEU A 81 15.17 -3.66 0.54
CA LEU A 81 15.84 -2.80 -0.44
C LEU A 81 15.11 -2.74 -1.80
N SER A 82 14.37 -3.80 -2.16
CA SER A 82 13.62 -3.87 -3.42
C SER A 82 12.51 -2.82 -3.54
N ASN A 83 12.07 -2.24 -2.41
CA ASN A 83 11.05 -1.19 -2.37
C ASN A 83 11.59 0.24 -2.36
N PHE A 84 12.91 0.42 -2.27
CA PHE A 84 13.50 1.75 -2.31
C PHE A 84 13.62 2.30 -3.73
N VAL A 85 13.14 3.53 -3.89
CA VAL A 85 13.32 4.33 -5.09
C VAL A 85 14.27 5.48 -4.74
N PRO A 86 15.43 5.59 -5.41
CA PRO A 86 16.38 6.67 -5.15
C PRO A 86 15.73 8.06 -5.21
N GLY A 87 15.94 8.86 -4.18
CA GLY A 87 15.41 10.24 -4.10
C GLY A 87 13.92 10.38 -3.82
N LEU A 88 13.17 9.29 -3.66
CA LEU A 88 11.72 9.34 -3.43
C LEU A 88 11.35 10.14 -2.19
N LEU A 89 12.00 9.88 -1.05
CA LEU A 89 11.73 10.55 0.22
C LEU A 89 12.01 12.06 0.19
N LYS A 90 12.80 12.54 -0.79
CA LYS A 90 12.99 13.99 -1.02
C LYS A 90 11.77 14.65 -1.68
N ARG A 91 10.82 13.86 -2.18
CA ARG A 91 9.65 14.31 -2.93
C ARG A 91 8.33 13.94 -2.23
N VAL A 92 8.22 12.71 -1.73
CA VAL A 92 6.99 12.14 -1.19
C VAL A 92 7.28 10.98 -0.25
N ASP A 93 6.38 10.74 0.70
CA ASP A 93 6.37 9.57 1.59
C ASP A 93 5.01 8.83 1.51
N LEU A 94 4.93 7.60 2.03
CA LEU A 94 3.76 6.71 1.94
C LEU A 94 2.45 7.37 2.40
N PRO A 95 2.38 8.10 3.54
CA PRO A 95 1.15 8.78 3.94
C PRO A 95 0.61 9.74 2.89
N ARG A 96 1.49 10.48 2.22
CA ARG A 96 1.08 11.43 1.17
C ARG A 96 0.61 10.71 -0.10
N VAL A 97 1.19 9.56 -0.43
CA VAL A 97 0.71 8.74 -1.55
C VAL A 97 -0.68 8.17 -1.25
N VAL A 98 -0.91 7.70 -0.01
CA VAL A 98 -2.24 7.27 0.45
C VAL A 98 -3.26 8.41 0.41
N GLY A 99 -2.88 9.64 0.77
CA GLY A 99 -3.74 10.81 0.61
C GLY A 99 -4.12 11.09 -0.85
N SER A 100 -3.16 10.93 -1.78
CA SER A 100 -3.39 11.23 -3.20
C SER A 100 -4.40 10.32 -3.91
N ILE A 101 -4.79 9.19 -3.31
CA ILE A 101 -5.76 8.26 -3.91
C ILE A 101 -7.21 8.51 -3.50
N ALA A 102 -7.45 9.54 -2.68
CA ALA A 102 -8.79 10.03 -2.38
C ALA A 102 -9.64 10.20 -3.65
N PRO A 103 -10.95 9.89 -3.59
CA PRO A 103 -11.72 9.39 -2.46
C PRO A 103 -11.72 7.85 -2.33
N ARG A 104 -10.83 7.14 -3.04
CA ARG A 104 -10.88 5.67 -3.11
C ARG A 104 -10.45 5.04 -1.78
N PRO A 105 -11.21 4.07 -1.24
CA PRO A 105 -10.97 3.52 0.09
C PRO A 105 -9.63 2.77 0.20
N VAL A 106 -8.98 2.93 1.35
CA VAL A 106 -7.73 2.28 1.72
C VAL A 106 -7.84 1.71 3.13
N VAL A 107 -7.62 0.41 3.27
CA VAL A 107 -7.50 -0.24 4.57
C VAL A 107 -6.03 -0.53 4.84
N LEU A 108 -5.50 0.01 5.93
CA LEU A 108 -4.14 -0.21 6.42
C LEU A 108 -4.22 -1.11 7.66
N ALA A 109 -3.93 -2.40 7.51
CA ALA A 109 -4.08 -3.37 8.58
C ALA A 109 -2.71 -3.78 9.15
N GLY A 110 -2.48 -3.61 10.46
CA GLY A 110 -1.26 -4.04 11.14
C GLY A 110 0.01 -3.30 10.72
N ILE A 111 -0.02 -1.97 10.67
CA ILE A 111 1.12 -1.13 10.24
C ILE A 111 2.40 -1.46 11.02
N LEU A 112 3.52 -1.55 10.30
CA LEU A 112 4.85 -1.86 10.83
C LEU A 112 5.79 -0.65 10.80
N SER A 113 6.66 -0.56 11.80
CA SER A 113 7.73 0.43 11.90
C SER A 113 8.86 0.15 10.89
N GLY A 114 9.87 1.03 10.84
CA GLY A 114 11.11 0.78 10.08
C GLY A 114 11.81 -0.53 10.51
N ALA A 115 11.79 -0.83 11.81
CA ALA A 115 12.31 -2.06 12.40
C ALA A 115 11.43 -3.30 12.17
N GLY A 116 10.26 -3.16 11.52
CA GLY A 116 9.35 -4.26 11.25
C GLY A 116 8.52 -4.72 12.45
N THR A 117 8.40 -3.88 13.47
CA THR A 117 7.55 -4.13 14.66
C THR A 117 6.18 -3.46 14.49
N PRO A 118 5.10 -4.00 15.08
CA PRO A 118 3.80 -3.33 15.06
C PRO A 118 3.88 -1.92 15.65
N VAL A 119 3.23 -0.97 14.98
CA VAL A 119 3.14 0.44 15.40
C VAL A 119 1.93 0.62 16.33
N ALA A 120 2.09 1.49 17.33
CA ALA A 120 1.00 1.86 18.23
C ALA A 120 -0.15 2.56 17.48
N ALA A 121 -1.39 2.37 17.93
CA ALA A 121 -2.56 2.90 17.24
C ALA A 121 -2.53 4.44 17.12
N GLU A 122 -2.02 5.13 18.13
CA GLU A 122 -1.90 6.58 18.18
C GLU A 122 -0.88 7.09 17.15
N GLU A 123 0.23 6.38 16.98
CA GLU A 123 1.24 6.73 15.98
C GLU A 123 0.72 6.49 14.56
N ALA A 124 0.04 5.37 14.33
CA ALA A 124 -0.63 5.11 13.06
C ALA A 124 -1.71 6.15 12.74
N ALA A 125 -2.49 6.57 13.74
CA ALA A 125 -3.50 7.62 13.60
C ALA A 125 -2.89 9.00 13.34
N ARG A 126 -1.75 9.34 13.95
CA ARG A 126 -1.03 10.58 13.62
C ARG A 126 -0.54 10.60 12.17
N ALA A 127 -0.10 9.44 11.65
CA ALA A 127 0.39 9.33 10.28
C ALA A 127 -0.73 9.32 9.23
N TYR A 128 -1.88 8.68 9.52
CA TYR A 128 -2.92 8.37 8.53
C TYR A 128 -4.35 8.81 8.89
N GLY A 129 -4.60 9.31 10.10
CA GLY A 129 -5.95 9.53 10.65
C GLY A 129 -6.69 10.76 10.12
N GLY A 130 -6.05 11.62 9.33
CA GLY A 130 -6.68 12.81 8.76
C GLY A 130 -7.58 12.55 7.54
N GLU A 131 -7.49 11.36 6.93
CA GLU A 131 -8.07 11.07 5.63
C GLU A 131 -9.34 10.22 5.73
N ARG A 132 -10.50 10.74 5.28
CA ARG A 132 -11.79 10.04 5.40
C ARG A 132 -11.87 8.72 4.63
N HIS A 133 -11.10 8.57 3.55
CA HIS A 133 -11.05 7.34 2.75
C HIS A 133 -10.07 6.31 3.32
N VAL A 134 -9.36 6.63 4.40
CA VAL A 134 -8.36 5.75 5.00
C VAL A 134 -8.89 5.16 6.29
N ARG A 135 -8.77 3.85 6.45
CA ARG A 135 -9.07 3.15 7.69
C ARG A 135 -7.86 2.36 8.16
N VAL A 136 -7.43 2.65 9.38
CA VAL A 136 -6.36 1.92 10.07
C VAL A 136 -7.00 0.83 10.92
N VAL A 137 -6.51 -0.40 10.77
CA VAL A 137 -6.92 -1.56 11.56
C VAL A 137 -5.70 -2.10 12.30
N PRO A 138 -5.76 -2.35 13.62
CA PRO A 138 -4.57 -2.68 14.39
C PRO A 138 -3.95 -4.04 14.04
N LYS A 139 -4.74 -4.99 13.51
CA LYS A 139 -4.28 -6.33 13.15
C LYS A 139 -4.57 -6.64 11.69
N ALA A 140 -3.60 -7.24 11.01
CA ALA A 140 -3.77 -7.78 9.68
C ALA A 140 -4.36 -9.19 9.71
N GLU A 141 -5.42 -9.44 8.93
CA GLU A 141 -5.96 -10.77 8.67
C GLU A 141 -5.77 -11.12 7.19
N TRP A 142 -4.77 -11.95 6.89
CA TRP A 142 -4.43 -12.34 5.51
C TRP A 142 -5.10 -13.65 5.09
N SER A 143 -6.43 -13.68 5.18
CA SER A 143 -7.26 -14.75 4.62
C SER A 143 -8.35 -14.14 3.74
N GLY A 144 -8.85 -14.86 2.74
CA GLY A 144 -9.92 -14.33 1.87
C GLY A 144 -11.12 -13.82 2.67
N ARG A 145 -11.57 -14.60 3.67
CA ARG A 145 -12.65 -14.20 4.58
C ARG A 145 -12.25 -13.02 5.48
N GLY A 146 -11.04 -13.02 6.02
CA GLY A 146 -10.52 -11.95 6.87
C GLY A 146 -10.44 -10.61 6.14
N ILE A 147 -9.90 -10.61 4.93
CA ILE A 147 -9.85 -9.44 4.04
C ILE A 147 -11.26 -8.92 3.78
N LEU A 148 -12.19 -9.78 3.36
CA LEU A 148 -13.57 -9.38 3.08
C LEU A 148 -14.29 -8.82 4.31
N ALA A 149 -14.12 -9.45 5.48
CA ALA A 149 -14.68 -8.97 6.73
C ALA A 149 -14.09 -7.60 7.12
N GLN A 150 -12.78 -7.45 6.98
CA GLN A 150 -12.11 -6.19 7.24
C GLN A 150 -12.53 -5.12 6.24
N LEU A 151 -12.72 -5.42 4.96
CA LEU A 151 -13.25 -4.49 3.96
C LEU A 151 -14.69 -4.06 4.24
N ALA A 152 -15.55 -5.00 4.67
CA ALA A 152 -16.96 -4.78 4.94
C ALA A 152 -17.21 -3.97 6.23
N GLY A 153 -16.30 -4.03 7.21
CA GLY A 153 -16.40 -3.20 8.41
C GLY A 153 -16.29 -1.71 8.06
N GLN A 154 -17.42 -1.00 8.01
CA GLN A 154 -17.45 0.46 8.13
C GLN A 154 -17.87 0.83 9.56
N PRO A 155 -17.51 2.03 10.07
CA PRO A 155 -17.95 2.50 11.39
C PRO A 155 -19.47 2.42 11.59
#